data_AF-A0A4Y2QGD6-F1
#
_entry.id   AF-A0A4Y2QGD6-F1
#
_cell.length_a   1.000
_cell.length_b   1.000
_cell.length_c   1.000
_cell.angle_alpha   90.00
_cell.angle_beta   90.00
_cell.angle_gamma   90.00
#
_symmetry.space_group_name_H-M   'P 1'
#
loop_
_entity.id
_entity.type
_entity.pdbx_description
1 polymer ?
#
loop_
_entity_poly.entity_id
_entity_poly.type
_entity_poly.pdbx_seq_one_letter_code
_entity_poly.pdbx_strand_id
1 'polypeptide(L)'
;KNPNFNEVIQVFKNPKADPEIIAEAGERFLLELYGYSDVKTAARQHSFRTYHRAQKWYGNEQNTEQWGWNRNKNGLIRVTTLEPPAPETLLKLISCKCKKGCQKACGCRKAGLKYSVICTICSGTCDNSQVPSHDSVEEEETESVFEQTYDGIENEEDRDESDNPIVDDAEEISVCDLSIDTDDDELATLGPSRTAKRRRLR
;
A
#
# COMPACT_ATOMS: atom_id res chain seq x y z
N LYS A 1 -7.42 2.48 -26.35
CA LYS A 1 -7.11 1.39 -25.40
C LYS A 1 -5.62 1.09 -25.51
N ASN A 2 -4.87 1.11 -24.39
CA ASN A 2 -3.46 0.72 -24.42
C ASN A 2 -3.39 -0.81 -24.68
N PRO A 3 -2.83 -1.25 -25.83
CA PRO A 3 -2.81 -2.67 -26.20
C PRO A 3 -2.04 -3.52 -25.18
N ASN A 4 -1.11 -2.90 -24.44
CA ASN A 4 -0.25 -3.52 -23.44
C ASN A 4 -1.05 -4.15 -22.27
N PHE A 5 -2.25 -3.64 -21.98
CA PHE A 5 -3.09 -4.18 -20.91
C PHE A 5 -3.92 -5.40 -21.29
N ASN A 6 -4.09 -5.68 -22.59
CA ASN A 6 -4.88 -6.85 -23.00
C ASN A 6 -4.20 -8.14 -22.54
N GLU A 7 -2.87 -8.22 -22.66
CA GLU A 7 -2.09 -9.38 -22.22
C GLU A 7 -2.23 -9.60 -20.71
N VAL A 8 -2.11 -8.54 -19.91
CA VAL A 8 -2.32 -8.58 -18.46
C VAL A 8 -3.71 -9.11 -18.12
N ILE A 9 -4.75 -8.61 -18.80
CA ILE A 9 -6.13 -9.04 -18.57
C ILE A 9 -6.30 -10.54 -18.87
N GLN A 10 -5.64 -11.06 -19.92
CA GLN A 10 -5.70 -12.49 -20.23
C GLN A 10 -5.06 -13.35 -19.14
N VAL A 11 -3.94 -12.90 -18.56
CA VAL A 11 -3.33 -13.59 -17.41
C VAL A 11 -4.32 -13.68 -16.25
N PHE A 12 -4.96 -12.56 -15.90
CA PHE A 12 -5.90 -12.52 -14.76
C PHE A 12 -7.20 -13.31 -14.99
N LYS A 13 -7.54 -13.61 -16.24
CA LYS A 13 -8.68 -14.47 -16.59
C LYS A 13 -8.38 -15.96 -16.47
N ASN A 14 -7.13 -16.37 -16.68
CA ASN A 14 -6.76 -17.78 -16.66
C ASN A 14 -6.76 -18.34 -15.22
N PRO A 15 -7.64 -19.29 -14.86
CA PRO A 15 -7.72 -19.84 -13.48
C PRO A 15 -6.50 -20.66 -13.06
N LYS A 16 -5.67 -21.08 -14.03
CA LYS A 16 -4.46 -21.86 -13.83
C LYS A 16 -3.20 -21.05 -14.14
N ALA A 17 -3.32 -19.71 -14.15
CA ALA A 17 -2.15 -18.86 -14.32
C ALA A 17 -1.14 -19.12 -13.20
N ASP A 18 0.13 -19.19 -13.57
CA ASP A 18 1.22 -19.35 -12.62
C ASP A 18 1.33 -18.09 -11.74
N PRO A 19 1.57 -18.23 -10.42
CA PRO A 19 1.71 -17.09 -9.52
C PRO A 19 2.77 -16.08 -9.97
N GLU A 20 3.93 -16.50 -10.48
CA GLU A 20 4.96 -15.55 -10.92
C GLU A 20 4.49 -14.76 -12.15
N ILE A 21 3.76 -15.40 -13.07
CA ILE A 21 3.20 -14.73 -14.24
C ILE A 21 2.12 -13.70 -13.83
N ILE A 22 1.29 -14.01 -12.84
CA ILE A 22 0.30 -13.07 -12.27
C ILE A 22 1.01 -11.88 -11.63
N ALA A 23 2.06 -12.16 -10.86
CA ALA A 23 2.87 -11.17 -10.17
C ALA A 23 3.54 -10.21 -11.16
N GLU A 24 4.23 -10.74 -12.19
CA GLU A 24 4.84 -9.95 -13.26
C GLU A 24 3.81 -9.13 -14.04
N ALA A 25 2.66 -9.73 -14.38
CA ALA A 25 1.62 -9.03 -15.14
C ALA A 25 1.07 -7.83 -14.35
N GLY A 26 0.84 -8.00 -13.04
CA GLY A 26 0.38 -6.92 -12.19
C GLY A 26 1.45 -5.86 -11.88
N GLU A 27 2.72 -6.25 -11.76
CA GLU A 27 3.85 -5.30 -11.69
C GLU A 27 3.94 -4.45 -12.96
N ARG A 28 3.91 -5.08 -14.14
CA ARG A 28 3.91 -4.36 -15.42
C ARG A 28 2.73 -3.41 -15.54
N PHE A 29 1.54 -3.85 -15.09
CA PHE A 29 0.35 -3.00 -15.08
C PHE A 29 0.53 -1.75 -14.22
N LEU A 30 1.06 -1.90 -12.99
CA LEU A 30 1.28 -0.78 -12.08
C LEU A 30 2.40 0.14 -12.55
N LEU A 31 3.44 -0.42 -13.17
CA LEU A 31 4.53 0.36 -13.76
C LEU A 31 4.02 1.21 -14.93
N GLU A 32 3.24 0.63 -15.84
CA GLU A 32 2.70 1.34 -17.02
C GLU A 32 1.67 2.40 -16.63
N LEU A 33 0.82 2.11 -15.62
CA LEU A 33 -0.25 3.01 -15.21
C LEU A 33 0.23 4.17 -14.31
N TYR A 34 1.20 3.91 -13.44
CA TYR A 34 1.60 4.87 -12.39
C TYR A 34 3.10 5.23 -12.41
N GLY A 35 3.90 4.64 -13.31
CA GLY A 35 5.35 4.85 -13.34
C GLY A 35 6.09 4.29 -12.12
N TYR A 36 5.48 3.35 -11.40
CA TYR A 36 5.96 2.92 -10.09
C TYR A 36 6.92 1.72 -10.18
N SER A 37 8.22 1.96 -10.01
CA SER A 37 9.26 0.93 -10.14
C SER A 37 9.74 0.31 -8.81
N ASP A 38 9.49 0.97 -7.68
CA ASP A 38 10.24 0.72 -6.44
C ASP A 38 9.56 -0.19 -5.42
N VAL A 39 8.39 -0.76 -5.75
CA VAL A 39 7.64 -1.59 -4.77
C VAL A 39 7.09 -2.85 -5.40
N LYS A 40 8.01 -3.64 -5.95
CA LYS A 40 7.71 -4.94 -6.55
C LYS A 40 6.97 -5.83 -5.56
N THR A 41 7.46 -5.99 -4.34
CA THR A 41 6.87 -6.92 -3.37
C THR A 41 5.44 -6.58 -2.96
N ALA A 42 5.12 -5.30 -2.74
CA ALA A 42 3.74 -4.89 -2.46
C ALA A 42 2.84 -5.04 -3.70
N ALA A 43 3.36 -4.70 -4.89
CA ALA A 43 2.67 -4.92 -6.16
C ALA A 43 2.33 -6.40 -6.38
N ARG A 44 3.25 -7.33 -6.09
CA ARG A 44 3.01 -8.78 -6.14
C ARG A 44 1.83 -9.18 -5.25
N GLN A 45 1.86 -8.76 -3.99
CA GLN A 45 0.80 -9.09 -3.02
C GLN A 45 -0.55 -8.50 -3.42
N HIS A 46 -0.56 -7.27 -3.95
CA HIS A 46 -1.77 -6.67 -4.53
C HIS A 46 -2.30 -7.49 -5.71
N SER A 47 -1.42 -7.86 -6.63
CA SER A 47 -1.75 -8.64 -7.83
C SER A 47 -2.39 -9.97 -7.48
N PHE A 48 -1.86 -10.68 -6.48
CA PHE A 48 -2.45 -11.92 -5.97
C PHE A 48 -3.88 -11.73 -5.43
N ARG A 49 -4.11 -10.70 -4.61
CA ARG A 49 -5.45 -10.45 -4.07
C ARG A 49 -6.45 -10.07 -5.15
N THR A 50 -6.02 -9.26 -6.11
CA THR A 50 -6.84 -8.84 -7.25
C THR A 50 -7.16 -10.04 -8.14
N TYR A 51 -6.18 -10.92 -8.39
CA TYR A 51 -6.38 -12.17 -9.12
C TYR A 51 -7.42 -13.06 -8.43
N HIS A 52 -7.25 -13.35 -7.14
CA HIS A 52 -8.21 -14.15 -6.39
C HIS A 52 -9.63 -13.54 -6.39
N ARG A 53 -9.74 -12.21 -6.30
CA ARG A 53 -11.05 -11.54 -6.41
C ARG A 53 -11.66 -11.71 -7.80
N ALA A 54 -10.89 -11.53 -8.86
CA ALA A 54 -11.33 -11.75 -10.22
C ALA A 54 -11.77 -13.20 -10.45
N GLN A 55 -10.98 -14.16 -9.97
CA GLN A 55 -11.28 -15.59 -10.09
C GLN A 55 -12.57 -15.98 -9.36
N LYS A 56 -12.84 -15.40 -8.18
CA LYS A 56 -14.15 -15.54 -7.52
C LYS A 56 -15.31 -15.01 -8.36
N TRP A 57 -15.14 -13.90 -9.07
CA TRP A 57 -16.18 -13.38 -9.97
C TRP A 57 -16.43 -14.29 -11.18
N TYR A 58 -15.42 -15.04 -11.61
CA TYR A 58 -15.57 -16.07 -12.63
C TYR A 58 -16.10 -17.42 -12.10
N GLY A 59 -16.40 -17.52 -10.80
CA GLY A 59 -16.89 -18.75 -10.18
C GLY A 59 -15.81 -19.80 -9.89
N ASN A 60 -14.53 -19.43 -9.95
CA ASN A 60 -13.42 -20.33 -9.66
C ASN A 60 -13.10 -20.30 -8.15
N GLU A 61 -13.18 -21.47 -7.51
CA GLU A 61 -12.74 -21.61 -6.12
C GLU A 61 -11.22 -21.72 -6.04
N GLN A 62 -10.62 -20.80 -5.31
CA GLN A 62 -9.18 -20.77 -5.05
C GLN A 62 -8.91 -20.64 -3.55
N ASN A 63 -7.80 -21.22 -3.10
CA ASN A 63 -7.38 -21.11 -1.71
C ASN A 63 -6.93 -19.68 -1.40
N THR A 64 -7.64 -18.98 -0.51
CA THR A 64 -7.31 -17.60 -0.10
C THR A 64 -5.88 -17.42 0.38
N GLU A 65 -5.30 -18.41 1.07
CA GLU A 65 -3.95 -18.32 1.66
C GLU A 65 -2.83 -18.29 0.61
N GLN A 66 -3.11 -18.77 -0.61
CA GLN A 66 -2.16 -18.73 -1.72
C GLN A 66 -2.14 -17.38 -2.44
N TRP A 67 -3.09 -16.48 -2.13
CA TRP A 67 -3.33 -15.29 -2.92
C TRP A 67 -3.33 -14.00 -2.09
N GLY A 68 -2.27 -13.81 -1.30
CA GLY A 68 -2.00 -12.57 -0.56
C GLY A 68 -2.77 -12.42 0.75
N TRP A 69 -3.21 -13.54 1.33
CA TRP A 69 -3.80 -13.63 2.67
C TRP A 69 -3.03 -14.62 3.52
N ASN A 70 -2.88 -14.33 4.81
CA ASN A 70 -2.33 -15.26 5.80
C ASN A 70 -3.41 -15.60 6.83
N ARG A 71 -3.40 -16.81 7.36
CA ARG A 71 -4.27 -17.20 8.48
C ARG A 71 -3.57 -16.93 9.81
N ASN A 72 -4.26 -16.26 10.72
CA ASN A 72 -3.86 -16.10 12.11
C ASN A 72 -4.96 -16.66 13.04
N LYS A 73 -4.74 -16.59 14.37
CA LYS A 73 -5.70 -17.06 15.39
C LYS A 73 -7.07 -16.34 15.32
N ASN A 74 -7.12 -15.18 14.67
CA ASN A 74 -8.28 -14.30 14.60
C ASN A 74 -8.92 -14.28 13.19
N GLY A 75 -8.46 -15.13 12.25
CA GLY A 75 -8.98 -15.21 10.88
C GLY A 75 -7.94 -14.95 9.79
N LEU A 76 -8.40 -14.42 8.65
CA LEU A 76 -7.55 -14.08 7.51
C LEU A 76 -7.07 -12.62 7.61
N ILE A 77 -5.76 -12.40 7.48
CA ILE A 77 -5.13 -11.08 7.41
C ILE A 77 -4.49 -10.86 6.05
N ARG A 78 -4.50 -9.62 5.57
CA ARG A 78 -3.85 -9.24 4.30
C ARG A 78 -2.34 -9.27 4.46
N VAL A 79 -1.65 -9.88 3.51
CA VAL A 79 -0.20 -9.75 3.36
C VAL A 79 0.07 -8.45 2.60
N THR A 80 0.53 -7.40 3.28
CA THR A 80 0.75 -6.09 2.63
C THR A 80 2.05 -6.06 1.84
N THR A 81 3.14 -6.57 2.43
CA THR A 81 4.45 -6.72 1.80
C THR A 81 5.24 -7.81 2.55
N LEU A 82 6.19 -8.44 1.86
CA LEU A 82 7.18 -9.35 2.48
C LEU A 82 8.48 -8.61 2.85
N GLU A 83 8.65 -7.39 2.35
CA GLU A 83 9.80 -6.53 2.65
C GLU A 83 9.50 -5.61 3.84
N PRO A 84 10.53 -5.14 4.54
CA PRO A 84 10.34 -4.13 5.57
C PRO A 84 9.75 -2.85 4.95
N PRO A 85 8.89 -2.11 5.68
CA PRO A 85 8.23 -0.90 5.18
C PRO A 85 9.21 0.23 4.82
N ALA A 86 10.46 0.11 5.26
CA ALA A 86 11.53 1.02 4.95
C ALA A 86 12.86 0.24 4.92
N PRO A 87 13.85 0.68 4.13
CA PRO A 87 15.21 0.15 4.22
C PRO A 87 15.72 0.20 5.65
N GLU A 88 16.47 -0.82 6.08
CA GLU A 88 17.00 -0.87 7.45
C GLU A 88 17.85 0.36 7.79
N THR A 89 18.56 0.91 6.80
CA THR A 89 19.36 2.13 6.94
C THR A 89 18.50 3.33 7.33
N LEU A 90 17.29 3.43 6.77
CA LEU A 90 16.30 4.47 7.11
C LEU A 90 15.72 4.24 8.51
N LEU A 91 15.40 2.99 8.86
CA LEU A 91 14.92 2.65 10.21
C LEU A 91 15.98 2.89 11.29
N LYS A 92 17.26 2.70 10.93
CA LYS A 92 18.41 2.94 11.82
C LYS A 92 18.79 4.43 11.88
N LEU A 93 18.18 5.30 11.09
CA LEU A 93 18.54 6.70 10.97
C LEU A 93 18.12 7.50 12.21
N ILE A 94 19.00 7.57 13.20
CA ILE A 94 18.80 8.35 14.43
C ILE A 94 19.38 9.75 14.29
N SER A 95 18.73 10.76 14.88
CA SER A 95 19.25 12.13 15.00
C SER A 95 20.01 12.33 16.31
N CYS A 96 21.16 13.02 16.27
CA CYS A 96 21.88 13.42 17.47
C CYS A 96 21.27 14.73 18.01
N LYS A 97 21.02 14.80 19.33
CA LYS A 97 20.62 16.07 19.99
C LYS A 97 21.83 16.94 20.36
N CYS A 98 22.95 16.80 19.65
CA CYS A 98 24.17 17.51 19.99
C CYS A 98 24.03 18.98 19.63
N LYS A 99 24.47 19.87 20.54
CA LYS A 99 24.44 21.33 20.36
C LYS A 99 25.78 21.93 19.92
N LYS A 100 26.88 21.18 20.09
CA LYS A 100 28.27 21.64 19.88
C LYS A 100 29.04 20.68 18.95
N GLY A 101 28.35 20.09 17.97
CA GLY A 101 28.90 19.06 17.08
C GLY A 101 28.76 17.62 17.61
N CYS A 102 28.71 16.64 16.70
CA CYS A 102 28.57 15.22 17.05
C CYS A 102 29.97 14.59 17.36
N GLN A 103 30.46 14.78 18.59
CA GLN A 103 31.73 14.20 19.09
C GLN A 103 31.58 12.75 19.64
N LYS A 104 32.54 12.23 20.42
CA LYS A 104 32.54 10.87 20.99
C LYS A 104 31.25 10.49 21.76
N ALA A 105 30.54 11.46 22.33
CA ALA A 105 29.29 11.23 23.07
C ALA A 105 28.04 11.18 22.17
N CYS A 106 28.17 11.47 20.87
CA CYS A 106 27.05 11.52 19.94
C CYS A 106 26.40 10.14 19.73
N GLY A 107 25.07 10.11 19.78
CA GLY A 107 24.27 8.93 19.44
C GLY A 107 24.50 8.43 18.01
N CYS A 108 24.45 9.31 17.00
CA CYS A 108 24.72 8.93 15.61
C CYS A 108 26.10 8.27 15.43
N ARG A 109 27.15 8.84 16.04
CA ARG A 109 28.51 8.28 15.97
C ARG A 109 28.59 6.93 16.66
N LYS A 110 27.97 6.77 17.83
CA LYS A 110 27.91 5.48 18.55
C LYS A 110 27.15 4.41 17.78
N ALA A 111 26.12 4.79 17.03
CA ALA A 111 25.39 3.90 16.14
C ALA A 111 26.11 3.65 14.80
N GLY A 112 27.32 4.22 14.60
CA GLY A 112 28.09 4.05 13.37
C GLY A 112 27.48 4.75 12.14
N LEU A 113 26.52 5.65 12.32
CA LEU A 113 25.90 6.40 11.23
C LEU A 113 26.79 7.59 10.87
N LYS A 114 27.03 7.81 9.58
CA LYS A 114 27.75 8.99 9.08
C LYS A 114 26.85 10.23 9.12
N TYR A 115 27.42 11.42 8.89
CA TYR A 115 26.64 12.65 8.74
C TYR A 115 25.42 12.43 7.83
N SER A 116 24.24 12.69 8.36
CA SER A 116 22.99 12.76 7.61
C SER A 116 22.42 14.16 7.76
N VAL A 117 21.67 14.61 6.75
CA VAL A 117 20.90 15.88 6.77
C VAL A 117 19.94 15.98 7.96
N ILE A 118 19.68 14.87 8.64
CA ILE A 118 18.83 14.78 9.83
C ILE A 118 19.54 15.25 11.10
N CYS A 119 20.88 15.42 11.10
CA CYS A 119 21.51 16.24 12.15
C CYS A 119 21.30 17.74 11.87
N THR A 120 20.06 18.19 12.01
CA THR A 120 19.66 19.59 11.77
C THR A 120 20.33 20.56 12.75
N ILE A 121 20.68 20.10 13.96
CA ILE A 121 21.29 20.93 15.01
C ILE A 121 22.81 21.04 14.83
N CYS A 122 23.44 20.18 14.02
CA CYS A 122 24.88 20.24 13.80
C CYS A 122 25.33 21.45 12.96
N SER A 123 24.41 22.29 12.46
CA SER A 123 24.70 23.50 11.67
C SER A 123 25.76 23.31 10.57
N GLY A 124 25.79 22.13 9.94
CA GLY A 124 26.78 21.80 8.89
C GLY A 124 28.20 21.50 9.40
N THR A 125 28.53 21.70 10.68
CA THR A 125 29.85 21.42 11.27
C THR A 125 29.84 20.10 12.05
N CYS A 126 29.38 19.04 11.40
CA CYS A 126 29.34 17.73 12.04
C CYS A 126 30.65 16.99 11.81
N ASP A 127 31.49 16.88 12.84
CA ASP A 127 32.73 16.07 12.86
C ASP A 127 32.54 14.56 12.62
N ASN A 128 31.31 14.15 12.31
CA ASN A 128 30.95 12.81 11.86
C ASN A 128 30.84 12.73 10.31
N SER A 129 31.21 13.79 9.59
CA SER A 129 31.42 13.77 8.15
C SER A 129 32.81 13.23 7.85
N GLN A 130 32.90 12.10 7.16
CA GLN A 130 34.10 11.79 6.41
C GLN A 130 33.90 12.34 5.00
N VAL A 131 34.33 13.57 4.77
CA VAL A 131 34.61 14.07 3.42
C VAL A 131 36.10 13.79 3.22
N PRO A 132 36.51 12.93 2.28
CA PRO A 132 37.88 12.98 1.79
C PRO A 132 38.10 14.40 1.27
N SER A 133 39.00 15.14 1.91
CA SER A 133 39.48 16.43 1.40
C SER A 133 40.13 16.19 0.05
N HIS A 134 39.40 16.41 -1.03
CA HIS A 134 39.96 16.52 -2.37
C HIS A 134 40.36 17.99 -2.58
N ASP A 135 41.52 18.37 -2.03
CA ASP A 135 42.23 19.53 -2.52
C ASP A 135 42.79 19.18 -3.90
N SER A 136 42.21 19.77 -4.96
CA SER A 136 42.87 20.28 -6.16
C SER A 136 41.81 20.61 -7.21
N VAL A 137 41.80 21.88 -7.59
CA VAL A 137 40.95 22.56 -8.56
C VAL A 137 41.33 22.13 -9.98
N GLU A 138 40.35 21.76 -10.81
CA GLU A 138 40.30 22.18 -12.23
C GLU A 138 38.82 22.43 -12.57
N GLU A 139 38.49 23.70 -12.81
CA GLU A 139 37.18 24.18 -13.24
C GLU A 139 37.03 23.86 -14.72
N GLU A 140 36.03 23.05 -15.10
CA GLU A 140 35.55 22.99 -16.48
C GLU A 140 34.10 23.47 -16.51
N GLU A 141 33.97 24.67 -17.07
CA GLU A 141 32.79 25.46 -17.33
C GLU A 141 31.84 24.73 -18.30
N THR A 142 30.63 24.41 -17.86
CA THR A 142 29.52 24.17 -18.79
C THR A 142 28.28 24.91 -18.32
N GLU A 143 28.06 26.07 -18.95
CA GLU A 143 26.78 26.78 -18.95
C GLU A 143 25.64 25.85 -19.39
N SER A 144 24.53 25.84 -18.65
CA SER A 144 23.22 25.68 -19.28
C SER A 144 22.16 26.49 -18.53
N VAL A 145 21.59 27.40 -19.32
CA VAL A 145 20.53 28.37 -19.08
C VAL A 145 19.31 27.77 -18.36
N PHE A 146 18.92 28.34 -17.22
CA PHE A 146 17.55 28.21 -16.68
C PHE A 146 16.87 29.57 -16.78
N GLU A 147 16.34 29.85 -17.96
CA GLU A 147 15.46 30.99 -18.19
C GLU A 147 14.02 30.47 -18.17
N GLN A 148 13.26 30.91 -17.17
CA GLN A 148 11.84 31.16 -17.33
C GLN A 148 11.40 32.15 -16.25
N THR A 149 11.33 33.39 -16.71
CA THR A 149 10.72 34.58 -16.13
C THR A 149 9.28 34.30 -15.73
N TYR A 150 8.97 34.47 -14.44
CA TYR A 150 7.59 34.63 -13.97
C TYR A 150 7.17 36.08 -14.24
N ASP A 151 6.55 36.31 -15.40
CA ASP A 151 5.79 37.53 -15.63
C ASP A 151 4.49 37.47 -14.80
N GLY A 152 4.28 38.52 -14.02
CA GLY A 152 3.05 38.75 -13.27
C GLY A 152 1.88 38.99 -14.21
N ILE A 153 0.73 38.42 -13.88
CA ILE A 153 -0.55 38.84 -14.45
C ILE A 153 -1.32 39.51 -13.32
N GLU A 154 -1.64 40.77 -13.59
CA GLU A 154 -2.35 41.72 -12.75
C GLU A 154 -3.78 41.26 -12.48
N ASN A 155 -4.29 41.64 -11.30
CA ASN A 155 -5.70 41.51 -10.93
C ASN A 155 -6.55 42.46 -11.79
N GLU A 156 -7.59 41.95 -12.42
CA GLU A 156 -8.74 42.75 -12.85
C GLU A 156 -10.00 42.07 -12.30
N GLU A 157 -10.58 42.70 -11.28
CA GLU A 157 -11.93 42.45 -10.79
C GLU A 157 -12.93 43.15 -11.72
N ASP A 158 -13.95 42.43 -12.25
CA ASP A 158 -15.36 42.78 -11.99
C ASP A 158 -16.35 41.86 -12.76
N ARG A 159 -17.26 41.27 -11.96
CA ARG A 159 -18.69 40.94 -12.15
C ARG A 159 -19.18 40.26 -13.45
N ASP A 160 -19.81 39.09 -13.30
CA ASP A 160 -21.26 39.02 -13.12
C ASP A 160 -21.75 37.63 -12.66
N GLU A 161 -22.88 37.70 -11.95
CA GLU A 161 -23.60 36.74 -11.14
C GLU A 161 -24.20 35.55 -11.92
N SER A 162 -24.08 34.33 -11.38
CA SER A 162 -25.02 33.23 -11.61
C SER A 162 -24.82 32.14 -10.56
N ASP A 163 -25.69 32.15 -9.55
CA ASP A 163 -25.87 31.07 -8.59
C ASP A 163 -26.08 29.71 -9.25
N ASN A 164 -25.47 28.68 -8.65
CA ASN A 164 -26.12 27.38 -8.49
C ASN A 164 -25.50 26.62 -7.31
N PRO A 165 -26.22 26.46 -6.19
CA PRO A 165 -25.77 25.64 -5.08
C PRO A 165 -26.07 24.17 -5.40
N ILE A 166 -25.03 23.38 -5.67
CA ILE A 166 -25.17 21.91 -5.68
C ILE A 166 -24.65 21.41 -4.33
N VAL A 167 -25.64 21.25 -3.45
CA VAL A 167 -25.72 20.46 -2.23
C VAL A 167 -24.72 19.29 -2.13
N ASP A 168 -23.93 19.31 -1.06
CA ASP A 168 -23.29 18.13 -0.48
C ASP A 168 -24.37 17.26 0.20
N ASP A 169 -24.86 16.23 -0.49
CA ASP A 169 -25.56 15.12 0.13
C ASP A 169 -24.67 13.87 0.06
N ALA A 170 -23.84 13.73 1.10
CA ALA A 170 -23.18 12.49 1.44
C ALA A 170 -24.21 11.59 2.15
N GLU A 171 -24.87 10.71 1.39
CA GLU A 171 -25.58 9.58 2.01
C GLU A 171 -24.55 8.55 2.51
N GLU A 172 -24.25 8.67 3.80
CA GLU A 172 -23.75 7.61 4.66
C GLU A 172 -24.60 6.36 4.44
N ILE A 173 -24.01 5.29 3.89
CA ILE A 173 -24.66 3.98 3.82
C ILE A 173 -24.75 3.46 5.25
N SER A 174 -25.86 3.79 5.90
CA SER A 174 -26.27 3.31 7.21
C SER A 174 -26.40 1.79 7.16
N VAL A 175 -25.58 1.12 7.96
CA VAL A 175 -25.69 -0.31 8.24
C VAL A 175 -27.02 -0.54 8.94
N CYS A 176 -28.01 -1.03 8.20
CA CYS A 176 -29.29 -1.44 8.75
C CYS A 176 -29.45 -2.95 8.62
N ASP A 177 -29.74 -3.56 9.78
CA ASP A 177 -30.24 -4.91 10.01
C ASP A 177 -30.95 -5.57 8.82
N LEU A 178 -30.35 -6.64 8.31
CA LEU A 178 -31.10 -7.69 7.60
C LEU A 178 -31.45 -8.78 8.62
N SER A 179 -32.51 -8.53 9.39
CA SER A 179 -33.31 -9.59 10.00
C SER A 179 -33.97 -10.36 8.85
N ILE A 180 -33.43 -11.53 8.52
CA ILE A 180 -34.14 -12.48 7.68
C ILE A 180 -35.04 -13.28 8.62
N ASP A 181 -36.32 -12.93 8.59
CA ASP A 181 -37.39 -13.75 9.15
C ASP A 181 -37.36 -15.12 8.45
N THR A 182 -37.22 -16.17 9.25
CA THR A 182 -37.38 -17.55 8.79
C THR A 182 -38.87 -17.89 8.80
N ASP A 183 -39.50 -17.83 7.64
CA ASP A 183 -40.72 -18.57 7.34
C ASP A 183 -40.36 -19.66 6.33
N ASP A 184 -40.05 -20.87 6.83
CA ASP A 184 -40.00 -22.07 6.01
C ASP A 184 -41.12 -23.02 6.43
N ASP A 185 -42.18 -22.90 5.64
CA ASP A 185 -43.05 -23.93 5.05
C ASP A 185 -42.97 -25.37 5.59
N GLU A 186 -44.15 -25.85 5.98
CA GLU A 186 -44.46 -27.19 6.42
C GLU A 186 -44.45 -28.17 5.24
N LEU A 187 -43.46 -29.07 5.15
CA LEU A 187 -43.58 -30.28 4.34
C LEU A 187 -43.19 -31.54 5.13
N ALA A 188 -44.23 -32.32 5.42
CA ALA A 188 -44.19 -33.62 6.08
C ALA A 188 -43.27 -34.63 5.38
N THR A 189 -42.45 -35.37 6.14
CA THR A 189 -42.16 -36.80 5.89
C THR A 189 -41.64 -37.53 7.14
N LEU A 190 -42.45 -38.52 7.57
CA LEU A 190 -42.12 -39.83 8.15
C LEU A 190 -40.81 -40.01 8.95
N GLY A 191 -40.94 -40.18 10.27
CA GLY A 191 -39.82 -40.44 11.19
C GLY A 191 -39.39 -41.91 11.32
N PRO A 192 -38.49 -42.20 12.28
CA PRO A 192 -38.47 -43.50 12.95
C PRO A 192 -38.50 -43.40 14.49
N SER A 193 -39.45 -44.12 15.06
CA SER A 193 -39.44 -44.88 16.34
C SER A 193 -38.48 -44.43 17.45
N ARG A 194 -39.01 -43.75 18.48
CA ARG A 194 -38.35 -43.62 19.79
C ARG A 194 -38.91 -44.67 20.76
N THR A 195 -38.03 -45.53 21.25
CA THR A 195 -38.29 -46.59 22.22
C THR A 195 -38.72 -46.04 23.58
N ALA A 196 -39.85 -46.55 24.08
CA ALA A 196 -40.37 -46.24 25.41
C ALA A 196 -39.51 -46.90 26.52
N LYS A 197 -39.11 -46.13 27.53
CA LYS A 197 -38.64 -46.66 28.82
C LYS A 197 -39.62 -46.29 29.94
N ARG A 198 -40.08 -47.34 30.62
CA ARG A 198 -41.12 -47.38 31.66
C ARG A 198 -40.73 -46.59 32.94
N ARG A 199 -41.77 -46.06 33.58
CA ARG A 199 -41.85 -45.53 34.95
C ARG A 199 -41.13 -46.40 36.00
N ARG A 200 -40.57 -45.75 37.04
CA ARG A 200 -40.60 -46.25 38.42
C ARG A 200 -40.91 -45.12 39.39
N LEU A 201 -41.84 -45.40 40.30
CA LEU A 201 -42.23 -44.59 41.45
C LEU A 201 -41.14 -44.57 42.52
N ARG A 202 -40.97 -43.43 43.19
CA ARG A 202 -41.09 -43.29 44.65
C ARG A 202 -41.20 -41.81 45.00
#